data_AF-A0A6I3LBX7-F1
#
_entry.id   AF-A0A6I3LBX7-F1
#
_cell.length_a   1.000
_cell.length_b   1.000
_cell.length_c   1.000
_cell.angle_alpha   90.00
_cell.angle_beta   90.00
_cell.angle_gamma   90.00
#
_symmetry.space_group_name_H-M   'P 1'
#
loop_
_entity.id
_entity.type
_entity.pdbx_description
1 polymer ?
#
loop_
_entity_poly.entity_id
_entity_poly.type
_entity_poly.pdbx_seq_one_letter_code
_entity_poly.pdbx_strand_id
1 'polypeptide(L)'
;MAHPDTRAEPAAEDPLTTSSDSGARPRRSKKAEAQRSGRGRSPRLSYDDWVDGALTLLAREGVTAIKIPRLCSELGVTKGSFYWHFDDIDQLMEAMADRWCAVQSDAIHALGTLDSIPVEQRIAKMSALLIEQSTWMVEAAVREWARNDPKVAGAVQALEQKIFDIVKQTMLELGFDDAQARLRAGAMVYLGIGLIHGRGSLPTPSAEEAHAVIDLLITPNRSGRQPGSSK
;
A
#
# COMPACT_ATOMS: atom_id res chain seq x y z
N MET A 1 -34.14 8.33 -70.95
CA MET A 1 -33.65 9.43 -71.81
C MET A 1 -33.41 10.62 -70.90
N ALA A 2 -32.17 11.14 -70.91
CA ALA A 2 -31.66 12.36 -70.24
C ALA A 2 -31.56 12.42 -68.69
N HIS A 3 -30.33 12.25 -68.19
CA HIS A 3 -29.70 13.09 -67.15
C HIS A 3 -29.22 14.41 -67.81
N PRO A 4 -28.98 15.55 -67.09
CA PRO A 4 -27.70 15.72 -66.36
C PRO A 4 -27.68 16.68 -65.13
N ASP A 5 -26.57 16.55 -64.37
CA ASP A 5 -25.70 17.56 -63.69
C ASP A 5 -26.27 18.69 -62.81
N THR A 6 -25.63 19.23 -61.76
CA THR A 6 -24.42 18.96 -60.94
C THR A 6 -24.33 20.12 -59.92
N ARG A 7 -23.97 19.87 -58.65
CA ARG A 7 -22.97 20.69 -57.89
C ARG A 7 -22.69 20.17 -56.48
N ALA A 8 -21.46 20.47 -56.06
CA ALA A 8 -20.68 19.90 -54.98
C ALA A 8 -20.81 20.61 -53.61
N GLU A 9 -20.23 19.97 -52.59
CA GLU A 9 -20.09 20.35 -51.16
C GLU A 9 -19.49 21.76 -50.90
N PRO A 10 -19.52 22.24 -49.63
CA PRO A 10 -18.35 21.98 -48.78
C PRO A 10 -18.63 21.67 -47.30
N ALA A 11 -17.62 21.07 -46.67
CA ALA A 11 -17.46 20.73 -45.26
C ALA A 11 -17.46 21.94 -44.32
N ALA A 12 -17.85 21.70 -43.07
CA ALA A 12 -17.62 22.60 -41.93
C ALA A 12 -17.16 21.78 -40.72
N GLU A 13 -16.03 22.18 -40.15
CA GLU A 13 -15.40 21.65 -38.92
C GLU A 13 -15.99 22.28 -37.65
N ASP A 14 -16.03 21.48 -36.56
CA ASP A 14 -15.92 21.70 -35.09
C ASP A 14 -16.55 22.94 -34.39
N PRO A 15 -16.97 22.91 -33.08
CA PRO A 15 -16.14 22.50 -31.93
C PRO A 15 -16.85 21.96 -30.65
N LEU A 16 -16.05 21.69 -29.60
CA LEU A 16 -16.33 21.48 -28.15
C LEU A 16 -16.73 20.06 -27.71
N THR A 17 -15.87 19.26 -27.06
CA THR A 17 -15.38 19.34 -25.67
C THR A 17 -16.44 19.65 -24.60
N THR A 18 -16.90 18.61 -23.89
CA THR A 18 -17.32 18.72 -22.49
C THR A 18 -16.76 17.59 -21.65
N SER A 19 -16.10 18.01 -20.58
CA SER A 19 -15.46 17.27 -19.48
C SER A 19 -16.47 16.84 -18.40
N SER A 20 -16.17 15.75 -17.69
CA SER A 20 -16.27 15.49 -16.23
C SER A 20 -16.53 13.97 -16.04
N ASP A 21 -15.77 13.22 -15.23
CA ASP A 21 -15.69 13.27 -13.77
C ASP A 21 -14.47 12.42 -13.31
N SER A 22 -13.34 13.01 -12.87
CA SER A 22 -12.94 13.34 -11.49
C SER A 22 -12.81 12.17 -10.48
N GLY A 23 -11.71 11.42 -10.59
CA GLY A 23 -11.11 10.69 -9.45
C GLY A 23 -9.95 11.51 -8.85
N ALA A 24 -10.07 11.91 -7.58
CA ALA A 24 -9.10 12.75 -6.90
C ALA A 24 -7.75 12.05 -6.70
N ARG A 25 -6.68 12.60 -7.32
CA ARG A 25 -5.28 12.27 -7.06
C ARG A 25 -4.70 13.16 -5.96
N PRO A 26 -3.72 12.69 -5.16
CA PRO A 26 -3.08 13.50 -4.13
C PRO A 26 -2.39 14.72 -4.74
N ARG A 27 -2.49 15.86 -4.04
CA ARG A 27 -1.98 17.16 -4.49
C ARG A 27 -0.44 17.15 -4.54
N ARG A 28 0.12 16.87 -5.72
CA ARG A 28 1.53 17.14 -6.01
C ARG A 28 1.81 18.64 -5.95
N SER A 29 2.91 19.02 -5.30
CA SER A 29 3.38 20.40 -5.30
C SER A 29 3.76 20.83 -6.72
N LYS A 30 3.46 22.10 -7.08
CA LYS A 30 3.67 22.69 -8.42
C LYS A 30 5.11 22.61 -8.96
N LYS A 31 6.07 22.15 -8.14
CA LYS A 31 7.50 22.04 -8.44
C LYS A 31 7.87 20.73 -9.15
N ALA A 32 7.04 19.68 -9.01
CA ALA A 32 7.33 18.34 -9.55
C ALA A 32 7.16 18.20 -11.07
N GLU A 33 6.46 19.14 -11.72
CA GLU A 33 6.06 19.01 -13.13
C GLU A 33 7.07 19.66 -14.11
N ALA A 34 7.99 20.50 -13.62
CA ALA A 34 8.79 21.40 -14.46
C ALA A 34 10.12 20.84 -15.01
N GLN A 35 10.53 19.60 -14.72
CA GLN A 35 11.93 19.19 -14.97
C GLN A 35 12.08 17.78 -15.57
N ARG A 36 11.78 17.67 -16.87
CA ARG A 36 12.17 16.51 -17.72
C ARG A 36 13.24 16.84 -18.77
N SER A 37 13.93 17.97 -18.69
CA SER A 37 14.97 18.34 -19.67
C SER A 37 16.24 18.90 -19.00
N GLY A 38 17.37 18.20 -19.18
CA GLY A 38 18.71 18.72 -18.90
C GLY A 38 19.76 17.67 -18.47
N ARG A 39 20.71 17.35 -19.36
CA ARG A 39 21.79 16.34 -19.19
C ARG A 39 23.08 17.00 -18.65
N GLY A 40 23.75 16.39 -17.67
CA GLY A 40 25.17 16.70 -17.33
C GLY A 40 25.45 17.27 -15.93
N ARG A 41 25.05 16.58 -14.87
CA ARG A 41 25.56 16.69 -13.48
C ARG A 41 25.32 15.33 -12.83
N SER A 42 26.11 14.91 -11.84
CA SER A 42 25.80 13.73 -11.00
C SER A 42 24.30 13.75 -10.69
N PRO A 43 23.57 12.64 -10.85
CA PRO A 43 22.11 12.66 -10.81
C PRO A 43 21.67 13.41 -9.55
N ARG A 44 21.03 14.56 -9.75
CA ARG A 44 20.45 15.28 -8.62
C ARG A 44 19.41 14.34 -8.05
N LEU A 45 19.51 14.04 -6.76
CA LEU A 45 18.52 13.21 -6.09
C LEU A 45 17.15 13.83 -6.32
N SER A 46 16.21 12.98 -6.68
CA SER A 46 14.81 13.33 -6.79
C SER A 46 14.18 13.45 -5.40
N TYR A 47 12.96 13.99 -5.36
CA TYR A 47 12.15 13.98 -4.14
C TYR A 47 12.00 12.56 -3.58
N ASP A 48 11.70 11.59 -4.45
CA ASP A 48 11.48 10.20 -4.05
C ASP A 48 12.77 9.57 -3.50
N ASP A 49 13.95 9.89 -4.05
CA ASP A 49 15.24 9.39 -3.53
C ASP A 49 15.49 9.84 -2.09
N TRP A 50 15.09 11.06 -1.74
CA TRP A 50 15.19 11.55 -0.36
C TRP A 50 14.23 10.83 0.58
N VAL A 51 12.98 10.61 0.14
CA VAL A 51 11.97 9.92 0.95
C VAL A 51 12.36 8.45 1.16
N ASP A 52 12.73 7.75 0.09
CA ASP A 52 13.14 6.34 0.14
C ASP A 52 14.45 6.17 0.94
N GLY A 53 15.39 7.10 0.83
CA GLY A 53 16.59 7.17 1.66
C GLY A 53 16.28 7.38 3.15
N ALA A 54 15.31 8.23 3.46
CA ALA A 54 14.89 8.48 4.83
C ALA A 54 14.12 7.30 5.44
N LEU A 55 13.28 6.61 4.66
CA LEU A 55 12.63 5.36 5.09
C LEU A 55 13.66 4.24 5.32
N THR A 56 14.71 4.18 4.49
CA THR A 56 15.83 3.25 4.69
C THR A 56 16.60 3.56 5.99
N LEU A 57 16.85 4.83 6.27
CA LEU A 57 17.48 5.26 7.53
C LEU A 57 16.58 4.96 8.74
N LEU A 58 15.27 5.21 8.61
CA LEU A 58 14.27 4.92 9.64
C LEU A 58 14.29 3.44 10.02
N ALA A 59 14.29 2.54 9.03
CA ALA A 59 14.32 1.10 9.26
C ALA A 59 15.60 0.61 9.97
N ARG A 60 16.72 1.32 9.78
CA ARG A 60 18.04 0.94 10.32
C ARG A 60 18.33 1.54 11.69
N GLU A 61 17.97 2.81 11.91
CA GLU A 61 18.41 3.61 13.06
C GLU A 61 17.25 4.24 13.85
N GLY A 62 16.00 4.03 13.40
CA GLY A 62 14.81 4.57 14.04
C GLY A 62 14.59 6.07 13.79
N VAL A 63 13.44 6.55 14.24
CA VAL A 63 12.96 7.91 13.93
C VAL A 63 13.88 9.02 14.45
N THR A 64 14.56 8.79 15.57
CA THR A 64 15.47 9.78 16.18
C THR A 64 16.70 10.08 15.34
N ALA A 65 17.05 9.20 14.39
CA ALA A 65 18.17 9.39 13.47
C ALA A 65 17.80 10.30 12.28
N ILE A 66 16.50 10.54 12.04
CA ILE A 66 16.02 11.33 10.90
C ILE A 66 16.31 12.81 11.14
N LYS A 67 17.47 13.25 10.62
CA LYS A 67 17.96 14.63 10.72
C LYS A 67 18.60 15.02 9.39
N ILE A 68 18.38 16.27 8.96
CA ILE A 68 18.94 16.78 7.69
C ILE A 68 20.44 16.48 7.53
N PRO A 69 21.33 16.75 8.52
CA PRO A 69 22.76 16.46 8.36
C PRO A 69 23.07 14.96 8.22
N ARG A 70 22.34 14.08 8.93
CA ARG A 70 22.52 12.63 8.85
C ARG A 70 22.12 12.12 7.48
N LEU A 71 20.98 12.57 6.96
CA LEU A 71 20.49 12.22 5.62
C LEU A 71 21.42 12.74 4.52
N CYS A 72 21.90 13.97 4.62
CA CYS A 72 22.91 14.50 3.71
C CYS A 72 24.15 13.61 3.65
N SER A 73 24.64 13.16 4.82
CA SER A 73 25.79 12.25 4.90
C SER A 73 25.48 10.88 4.31
N GLU A 74 24.29 10.33 4.57
CA GLU A 74 23.86 9.02 4.06
C GLU A 74 23.72 9.03 2.53
N LEU A 75 23.19 10.12 1.98
CA LEU A 75 22.91 10.28 0.56
C LEU A 75 24.07 10.91 -0.23
N GLY A 76 25.16 11.29 0.44
CA GLY A 76 26.33 11.89 -0.20
C GLY A 76 26.07 13.28 -0.82
N VAL A 77 25.15 14.07 -0.24
CA VAL A 77 24.69 15.36 -0.76
C VAL A 77 24.78 16.46 0.30
N THR A 78 24.59 17.72 -0.11
CA THR A 78 24.66 18.88 0.79
C THR A 78 23.28 19.27 1.32
N LYS A 79 23.26 20.03 2.45
CA LYS A 79 22.02 20.63 2.97
C LYS A 79 21.33 21.53 1.95
N GLY A 80 22.11 22.21 1.11
CA GLY A 80 21.56 23.03 0.04
C GLY A 80 20.70 22.21 -0.93
N SER A 81 21.08 20.95 -1.21
CA SER A 81 20.29 20.04 -2.04
C SER A 81 18.95 19.68 -1.40
N PHE A 82 18.91 19.50 -0.07
CA PHE A 82 17.68 19.19 0.67
C PHE A 82 16.63 20.28 0.49
N TYR A 83 17.02 21.54 0.68
CA TYR A 83 16.09 22.69 0.62
C TYR A 83 15.53 22.97 -0.78
N TRP A 84 16.00 22.28 -1.83
CA TRP A 84 15.31 22.29 -3.12
C TRP A 84 14.02 21.47 -3.12
N HIS A 85 13.95 20.44 -2.29
CA HIS A 85 12.84 19.49 -2.22
C HIS A 85 11.94 19.72 -1.02
N PHE A 86 12.53 20.04 0.14
CA PHE A 86 11.82 20.17 1.40
C PHE A 86 12.10 21.51 2.09
N ASP A 87 11.07 22.15 2.64
CA ASP A 87 11.25 23.39 3.41
C ASP A 87 11.92 23.12 4.77
N ASP A 88 11.56 22.01 5.40
CA ASP A 88 12.07 21.57 6.70
C ASP A 88 12.01 20.03 6.85
N ILE A 89 12.42 19.55 8.03
CA ILE A 89 12.41 18.11 8.33
C ILE A 89 10.99 17.57 8.48
N ASP A 90 10.04 18.37 8.95
CA ASP A 90 8.66 17.95 9.19
C ASP A 90 7.94 17.64 7.86
N GLN A 91 8.24 18.42 6.81
CA GLN A 91 7.75 18.15 5.45
C GLN A 91 8.32 16.83 4.89
N LEU A 92 9.58 16.49 5.18
CA LEU A 92 10.12 15.17 4.84
C LEU A 92 9.44 14.06 5.63
N MET A 93 9.20 14.27 6.93
CA MET A 93 8.51 13.29 7.77
C MET A 93 7.09 13.01 7.25
N GLU A 94 6.33 14.05 6.89
CA GLU A 94 5.03 13.89 6.24
C GLU A 94 5.14 13.08 4.94
N ALA A 95 6.12 13.41 4.09
CA ALA A 95 6.36 12.68 2.85
C ALA A 95 6.69 11.19 3.07
N MET A 96 7.43 10.87 4.13
CA MET A 96 7.75 9.49 4.52
C MET A 96 6.48 8.73 4.93
N ALA A 97 5.62 9.34 5.75
CA ALA A 97 4.35 8.73 6.15
C ALA A 97 3.45 8.48 4.94
N ASP A 98 3.33 9.45 4.05
CA ASP A 98 2.54 9.34 2.82
C ASP A 98 3.07 8.24 1.90
N ARG A 99 4.40 8.19 1.70
CA ARG A 99 5.05 7.17 0.88
C ARG A 99 4.85 5.78 1.46
N TRP A 100 5.00 5.61 2.77
CA TRP A 100 4.73 4.34 3.44
C TRP A 100 3.27 3.92 3.27
N CYS A 101 2.31 4.83 3.50
CA CYS A 101 0.88 4.54 3.32
C CYS A 101 0.56 4.15 1.87
N ALA A 102 1.17 4.80 0.88
CA ALA A 102 0.97 4.50 -0.53
C ALA A 102 1.47 3.09 -0.89
N VAL A 103 2.68 2.72 -0.46
CA VAL A 103 3.25 1.38 -0.68
C VAL A 103 2.37 0.30 -0.06
N GLN A 104 1.91 0.52 1.18
CA GLN A 104 1.00 -0.42 1.83
C GLN A 104 -0.36 -0.47 1.14
N SER A 105 -0.89 0.68 0.69
CA SER A 105 -2.17 0.74 -0.04
C SER A 105 -2.10 0.00 -1.37
N ASP A 106 -0.97 0.04 -2.07
CA ASP A 106 -0.76 -0.72 -3.31
C ASP A 106 -0.74 -2.24 -3.02
N ALA A 107 -0.07 -2.66 -1.95
CA ALA A 107 -0.09 -4.07 -1.50
C ALA A 107 -1.52 -4.52 -1.12
N ILE A 108 -2.30 -3.64 -0.48
CA ILE A 108 -3.70 -3.88 -0.15
C ILE A 108 -4.59 -3.88 -1.40
N HIS A 109 -4.33 -3.03 -2.38
CA HIS A 109 -5.10 -3.05 -3.63
C HIS A 109 -4.85 -4.35 -4.40
N ALA A 110 -3.65 -4.92 -4.31
CA ALA A 110 -3.38 -6.27 -4.80
C ALA A 110 -4.20 -7.36 -4.07
N LEU A 111 -4.62 -7.11 -2.82
CA LEU A 111 -5.60 -7.90 -2.06
C LEU A 111 -7.07 -7.54 -2.39
N GLY A 112 -7.38 -6.29 -2.77
CA GLY A 112 -8.74 -5.89 -3.13
C GLY A 112 -9.16 -6.33 -4.54
N THR A 113 -8.19 -6.49 -5.45
CA THR A 113 -8.43 -7.01 -6.82
C THR A 113 -8.63 -8.53 -6.87
N LEU A 114 -8.67 -9.17 -5.70
CA LEU A 114 -8.88 -10.60 -5.55
C LEU A 114 -10.23 -11.06 -6.12
N ASP A 115 -11.23 -10.19 -6.20
CA ASP A 115 -12.54 -10.43 -6.82
C ASP A 115 -12.46 -11.09 -8.21
N SER A 116 -11.40 -10.78 -8.95
CA SER A 116 -11.17 -11.27 -10.31
C SER A 116 -10.46 -12.62 -10.42
N ILE A 117 -10.00 -13.21 -9.31
CA ILE A 117 -9.23 -14.47 -9.31
C ILE A 117 -9.83 -15.54 -8.39
N PRO A 118 -9.64 -16.84 -8.72
CA PRO A 118 -10.09 -17.96 -7.89
C PRO A 118 -9.61 -17.87 -6.45
N VAL A 119 -10.42 -18.34 -5.51
CA VAL A 119 -10.16 -18.28 -4.07
C VAL A 119 -8.79 -18.86 -3.69
N GLU A 120 -8.35 -19.93 -4.34
CA GLU A 120 -7.06 -20.58 -4.09
C GLU A 120 -5.88 -19.62 -4.39
N GLN A 121 -6.02 -18.78 -5.42
CA GLN A 121 -5.02 -17.77 -5.74
C GLN A 121 -5.06 -16.59 -4.76
N ARG A 122 -6.23 -16.29 -4.18
CA ARG A 122 -6.39 -15.31 -3.12
C ARG A 122 -5.64 -15.74 -1.87
N ILE A 123 -5.79 -17.00 -1.49
CA ILE A 123 -5.12 -17.64 -0.34
C ILE A 123 -3.61 -17.61 -0.52
N ALA A 124 -3.12 -17.99 -1.70
CA ALA A 124 -1.69 -17.94 -2.01
C ALA A 124 -1.13 -16.51 -1.92
N LYS A 125 -1.86 -15.50 -2.43
CA LYS A 125 -1.46 -14.09 -2.33
C LYS A 125 -1.47 -13.57 -0.88
N MET A 126 -2.51 -13.89 -0.10
CA MET A 126 -2.56 -13.54 1.32
C MET A 126 -1.40 -14.20 2.09
N SER A 127 -1.07 -15.45 1.76
CA SER A 127 0.06 -16.17 2.36
C SER A 127 1.39 -15.53 2.01
N ALA A 128 1.58 -15.15 0.74
CA ALA A 128 2.77 -14.45 0.28
C ALA A 128 2.97 -13.13 1.02
N LEU A 129 1.91 -12.34 1.23
CA LEU A 129 1.99 -11.07 1.95
C LEU A 129 2.30 -11.24 3.44
N LEU A 130 1.85 -12.33 4.08
CA LEU A 130 2.24 -12.65 5.45
C LEU A 130 3.73 -13.00 5.59
N ILE A 131 4.40 -13.43 4.50
CA ILE A 131 5.80 -13.89 4.52
C ILE A 131 6.77 -13.01 3.72
N GLU A 132 6.29 -11.97 3.02
CA GLU A 132 7.12 -11.12 2.19
C GLU A 132 8.00 -10.19 3.04
N GLN A 133 9.31 -10.44 3.02
CA GLN A 133 10.23 -9.96 4.04
C GLN A 133 10.79 -8.55 3.83
N SER A 134 10.67 -7.99 2.63
CA SER A 134 11.47 -6.86 2.19
C SER A 134 11.05 -5.51 2.80
N THR A 135 9.84 -5.40 3.37
CA THR A 135 9.29 -4.12 3.87
C THR A 135 9.05 -4.06 5.39
N TRP A 136 9.21 -5.16 6.12
CA TRP A 136 8.82 -5.19 7.54
C TRP A 136 9.69 -4.39 8.49
N MET A 137 10.98 -4.21 8.21
CA MET A 137 11.83 -3.35 9.06
C MET A 137 11.33 -1.90 9.03
N VAL A 138 10.87 -1.44 7.86
CA VAL A 138 10.25 -0.12 7.70
C VAL A 138 8.93 -0.11 8.46
N GLU A 139 8.09 -1.14 8.33
CA GLU A 139 6.82 -1.21 9.06
C GLU A 139 7.00 -1.20 10.59
N ALA A 140 7.93 -1.99 11.13
CA ALA A 140 8.23 -1.99 12.56
C ALA A 140 8.71 -0.61 13.03
N ALA A 141 9.58 0.05 12.26
CA ALA A 141 10.08 1.39 12.60
C ALA A 141 9.01 2.48 12.45
N VAL A 142 8.07 2.36 11.50
CA VAL A 142 6.92 3.27 11.38
C VAL A 142 5.96 3.08 12.56
N ARG A 143 5.72 1.84 13.00
CA ARG A 143 4.88 1.56 14.19
C ARG A 143 5.52 2.10 15.46
N GLU A 144 6.84 1.99 15.58
CA GLU A 144 7.61 2.63 16.64
C GLU A 144 7.44 4.14 16.64
N TRP A 145 7.59 4.77 15.47
CA TRP A 145 7.36 6.20 15.29
C TRP A 145 5.93 6.61 15.65
N ALA A 146 4.93 5.84 15.22
CA ALA A 146 3.51 6.08 15.50
C ALA A 146 3.20 6.16 17.00
N ARG A 147 4.00 5.54 17.88
CA ARG A 147 3.80 5.63 19.34
C ARG A 147 3.89 7.06 19.88
N ASN A 148 4.63 7.93 19.20
CA ASN A 148 4.87 9.31 19.61
C ASN A 148 4.32 10.35 18.64
N ASP A 149 3.71 9.93 17.53
CA ASP A 149 3.19 10.82 16.48
C ASP A 149 1.73 10.48 16.17
N PRO A 150 0.76 11.30 16.64
CA PRO A 150 -0.67 11.05 16.44
C PRO A 150 -1.10 11.00 14.97
N LYS A 151 -0.42 11.73 14.08
CA LYS A 151 -0.75 11.76 12.65
C LYS A 151 -0.38 10.42 12.01
N VAL A 152 0.81 9.91 12.31
CA VAL A 152 1.25 8.59 11.84
C VAL A 152 0.42 7.49 12.47
N ALA A 153 0.09 7.58 13.76
CA ALA A 153 -0.80 6.63 14.42
C ALA A 153 -2.16 6.54 13.72
N GLY A 154 -2.77 7.68 13.38
CA GLY A 154 -4.02 7.71 12.62
C GLY A 154 -3.91 7.08 11.24
N ALA A 155 -2.79 7.29 10.55
CA ALA A 155 -2.54 6.71 9.23
C ALA A 155 -2.37 5.17 9.30
N VAL A 156 -1.59 4.67 10.27
CA VAL A 156 -1.43 3.23 10.54
C VAL A 156 -2.79 2.60 10.86
N GLN A 157 -3.57 3.20 11.76
CA GLN A 157 -4.89 2.69 12.14
C GLN A 157 -5.85 2.63 10.95
N ALA A 158 -5.90 3.69 10.12
CA ALA A 158 -6.76 3.72 8.95
C ALA A 158 -6.38 2.65 7.92
N LEU A 159 -5.08 2.37 7.77
CA LEU A 159 -4.58 1.31 6.91
C LEU A 159 -4.98 -0.08 7.44
N GLU A 160 -4.77 -0.35 8.73
CA GLU A 160 -5.13 -1.62 9.35
C GLU A 160 -6.63 -1.91 9.29
N GLN A 161 -7.46 -0.87 9.47
CA GLN A 161 -8.91 -1.01 9.34
C GLN A 161 -9.29 -1.42 7.91
N LYS A 162 -8.67 -0.82 6.89
CA LYS A 162 -8.90 -1.21 5.49
C LYS A 162 -8.48 -2.65 5.21
N ILE A 163 -7.32 -3.09 5.74
CA ILE A 163 -6.87 -4.48 5.62
C ILE A 163 -7.91 -5.41 6.24
N PHE A 164 -8.35 -5.10 7.46
CA PHE A 164 -9.36 -5.88 8.16
C PHE A 164 -10.66 -5.99 7.35
N ASP A 165 -11.16 -4.89 6.80
CA ASP A 165 -12.40 -4.88 6.04
C ASP A 165 -12.31 -5.72 4.76
N ILE A 166 -11.18 -5.67 4.05
CA ILE A 166 -10.93 -6.49 2.84
C ILE A 166 -10.86 -7.98 3.19
N VAL A 167 -10.13 -8.33 4.24
CA VAL A 167 -10.02 -9.74 4.66
C VAL A 167 -11.39 -10.24 5.15
N LYS A 168 -12.14 -9.44 5.90
CA LYS A 168 -13.50 -9.78 6.35
C LYS A 168 -14.41 -10.04 5.16
N GLN A 169 -14.39 -9.16 4.16
CA GLN A 169 -15.19 -9.31 2.95
C GLN A 169 -14.84 -10.60 2.20
N THR A 170 -13.55 -10.93 2.11
CA THR A 170 -13.09 -12.20 1.53
C THR A 170 -13.64 -13.41 2.28
N MET A 171 -13.74 -13.35 3.61
CA MET A 171 -14.35 -14.43 4.41
C MET A 171 -15.86 -14.55 4.17
N LEU A 172 -16.57 -13.43 3.99
CA LEU A 172 -17.99 -13.46 3.66
C LEU A 172 -18.24 -14.12 2.30
N GLU A 173 -17.40 -13.82 1.30
CA GLU A 173 -17.46 -14.44 -0.04
C GLU A 173 -17.16 -15.94 -0.03
N LEU A 174 -16.34 -16.39 0.93
CA LEU A 174 -16.08 -17.79 1.22
C LEU A 174 -17.27 -18.53 1.86
N GLY A 175 -18.35 -17.82 2.18
CA GLY A 175 -19.58 -18.38 2.75
C GLY A 175 -19.60 -18.45 4.27
N PHE A 176 -18.67 -17.78 4.95
CA PHE A 176 -18.74 -17.61 6.41
C PHE A 176 -19.81 -16.59 6.80
N ASP A 177 -20.46 -16.81 7.95
CA ASP A 177 -21.34 -15.80 8.53
C ASP A 177 -20.54 -14.59 9.06
N ASP A 178 -21.23 -13.48 9.37
CA ASP A 178 -20.57 -12.23 9.80
C ASP A 178 -19.69 -12.41 11.05
N ALA A 179 -20.12 -13.24 12.01
CA ALA A 179 -19.37 -13.48 13.23
C ALA A 179 -18.09 -14.29 12.94
N GLN A 180 -18.21 -15.33 12.11
CA GLN A 180 -17.09 -16.16 11.66
C GLN A 180 -16.11 -15.37 10.80
N ALA A 181 -16.61 -14.53 9.88
CA ALA A 181 -15.81 -13.68 9.02
C ALA A 181 -15.03 -12.64 9.84
N ARG A 182 -15.69 -11.97 10.80
CA ARG A 182 -15.06 -11.01 11.71
C ARG A 182 -13.94 -11.66 12.53
N LEU A 183 -14.20 -12.84 13.09
CA LEU A 183 -13.21 -13.57 13.92
C LEU A 183 -11.98 -13.97 13.09
N ARG A 184 -12.18 -14.54 11.91
CA ARG A 184 -11.11 -15.01 11.02
C ARG A 184 -10.27 -13.87 10.47
N ALA A 185 -10.92 -12.79 10.03
CA ALA A 185 -10.22 -11.59 9.59
C ALA A 185 -9.38 -10.98 10.71
N GLY A 186 -9.95 -10.87 11.92
CA GLY A 186 -9.21 -10.42 13.10
C GLY A 186 -7.99 -11.30 13.37
N ALA A 187 -8.16 -12.62 13.37
CA ALA A 187 -7.06 -13.56 13.59
C ALA A 187 -5.93 -13.39 12.55
N MET A 188 -6.25 -13.24 11.26
CA MET A 188 -5.25 -13.01 10.20
C MET A 188 -4.52 -11.68 10.37
N VAL A 189 -5.24 -10.58 10.61
CA VAL A 189 -4.62 -9.26 10.77
C VAL A 189 -3.72 -9.22 12.01
N TYR A 190 -4.19 -9.74 13.14
CA TYR A 190 -3.37 -9.80 14.35
C TYR A 190 -2.17 -10.74 14.21
N LEU A 191 -2.30 -11.83 13.45
CA LEU A 191 -1.15 -12.69 13.12
C LEU A 191 -0.10 -11.91 12.33
N GLY A 192 -0.50 -11.18 11.28
CA GLY A 192 0.40 -10.33 10.49
C GLY A 192 1.12 -9.30 11.37
N ILE A 193 0.39 -8.58 12.22
CA ILE A 193 0.95 -7.63 13.19
C ILE A 193 1.94 -8.34 14.14
N GLY A 194 1.58 -9.50 14.67
CA GLY A 194 2.43 -10.29 15.55
C GLY A 194 3.72 -10.74 14.86
N LEU A 195 3.66 -11.10 13.58
CA LEU A 195 4.83 -11.49 12.79
C LEU A 195 5.79 -10.33 12.55
N ILE A 196 5.32 -9.09 12.50
CA ILE A 196 6.18 -7.91 12.39
C ILE A 196 6.98 -7.68 13.69
N HIS A 197 6.35 -7.86 14.86
CA HIS A 197 6.97 -7.56 16.16
C HIS A 197 7.72 -8.73 16.80
N GLY A 198 7.30 -9.97 16.55
CA GLY A 198 7.88 -11.16 17.17
C GLY A 198 9.25 -11.54 16.59
N ARG A 199 9.64 -10.97 15.44
CA ARG A 199 10.88 -11.30 14.75
C ARG A 199 12.10 -11.01 15.62
N GLY A 200 13.03 -11.97 15.66
CA GLY A 200 14.25 -11.91 16.48
C GLY A 200 14.07 -12.44 17.90
N SER A 201 12.84 -12.49 18.41
CA SER A 201 12.50 -13.11 19.70
C SER A 201 11.80 -14.46 19.56
N LEU A 202 11.13 -14.68 18.43
CA LEU A 202 10.38 -15.90 18.11
C LEU A 202 10.85 -16.51 16.77
N PRO A 203 10.64 -17.82 16.56
CA PRO A 203 10.84 -18.45 15.26
C PRO A 203 10.03 -17.75 14.18
N THR A 204 10.67 -17.48 13.05
CA THR A 204 9.98 -16.98 11.85
C THR A 204 9.27 -18.16 11.16
N PRO A 205 7.95 -18.11 10.94
CA PRO A 205 7.28 -19.15 10.17
C PRO A 205 7.82 -19.24 8.74
N SER A 206 7.96 -20.46 8.27
CA SER A 206 8.20 -20.79 6.87
C SER A 206 6.99 -20.43 6.00
N ALA A 207 7.21 -20.36 4.68
CA ALA A 207 6.14 -20.17 3.70
C ALA A 207 5.06 -21.27 3.78
N GLU A 208 5.46 -22.48 4.14
CA GLU A 208 4.57 -23.63 4.31
C GLU A 208 3.70 -23.47 5.58
N GLU A 209 4.30 -23.08 6.71
CA GLU A 209 3.57 -22.82 7.95
C GLU A 209 2.58 -21.66 7.80
N ALA A 210 2.96 -20.60 7.07
CA ALA A 210 2.06 -19.47 6.80
C ALA A 210 0.84 -19.88 5.96
N HIS A 211 1.05 -20.68 4.91
CA HIS A 211 -0.03 -21.27 4.13
C HIS A 211 -0.94 -22.16 5.00
N ALA A 212 -0.35 -23.06 5.80
CA ALA A 212 -1.12 -23.97 6.65
C ALA A 212 -2.00 -23.23 7.67
N VAL A 213 -1.53 -22.09 8.20
CA VAL A 213 -2.33 -21.24 9.08
C VAL A 213 -3.48 -20.57 8.34
N ILE A 214 -3.25 -20.06 7.13
CA ILE A 214 -4.34 -19.48 6.33
C ILE A 214 -5.36 -20.57 5.97
N ASP A 215 -4.91 -21.74 5.53
CA ASP A 215 -5.75 -22.90 5.23
C ASP A 215 -6.64 -23.28 6.41
N LEU A 216 -6.09 -23.28 7.63
CA LEU A 216 -6.85 -23.50 8.85
C LEU A 216 -7.95 -22.44 9.06
N LEU A 217 -7.65 -21.18 8.78
CA LEU A 217 -8.58 -20.06 8.98
C LEU A 217 -9.69 -20.02 7.92
N ILE A 218 -9.43 -20.44 6.69
CA ILE A 218 -10.44 -20.49 5.61
C ILE A 218 -11.23 -21.79 5.57
N THR A 219 -10.81 -22.83 6.31
CA THR A 219 -11.52 -24.10 6.33
C THR A 219 -12.81 -23.93 7.13
N PRO A 220 -13.98 -24.32 6.58
CA PRO A 220 -15.22 -24.34 7.34
C PRO A 220 -15.04 -25.21 8.59
N ASN A 221 -15.49 -24.72 9.74
CA ASN A 221 -15.57 -25.58 10.92
C ASN A 221 -16.41 -26.78 10.51
N ARG A 222 -15.91 -28.00 10.70
CA ARG A 222 -16.73 -29.22 10.62
C ARG A 222 -17.75 -29.12 11.74
N SER A 223 -18.87 -28.45 11.49
CA SER A 223 -20.02 -28.46 12.36
C SER A 223 -20.42 -29.91 12.54
N GLY A 224 -20.44 -30.35 13.80
CA GLY A 224 -20.56 -31.73 14.21
C GLY A 224 -21.67 -32.47 13.46
N ARG A 225 -21.39 -33.73 13.16
CA ARG A 225 -22.39 -34.77 12.88
C ARG A 225 -23.55 -34.57 13.88
N GLN A 226 -24.70 -34.10 13.40
CA GLN A 226 -25.93 -34.19 14.19
C GLN A 226 -26.07 -35.66 14.60
N PRO A 227 -26.15 -36.00 15.91
CA PRO A 227 -26.58 -37.33 16.28
C PRO A 227 -27.99 -37.47 15.72
N GLY A 228 -28.16 -38.44 14.81
CA GLY A 228 -29.39 -38.63 14.08
C GLY A 228 -30.58 -38.61 15.02
N SER A 229 -31.57 -37.78 14.70
CA SER A 229 -32.92 -37.90 15.22
C SER A 229 -33.48 -39.24 14.74
N SER A 230 -33.23 -40.29 15.51
CA SER A 230 -34.00 -41.52 15.46
C SER A 230 -35.29 -41.33 16.24
N LYS A 231 -36.38 -41.61 15.53
CA LYS A 231 -37.77 -41.83 15.93
C LYS A 231 -38.70 -40.63 15.81
#